data_AF-A0A7W5MN48-F1
#
_entry.id   AF-A0A7W5MN48-F1
#
_cell.length_a   1.000
_cell.length_b   1.000
_cell.length_c   1.000
_cell.angle_alpha   90.00
_cell.angle_beta   90.00
_cell.angle_gamma   90.00
#
_symmetry.space_group_name_H-M   'P 1'
#
loop_
_entity.id
_entity.type
_entity.pdbx_description
1 polymer ?
#
loop_
_entity_poly.entity_id
_entity_poly.type
_entity_poly.pdbx_seq_one_letter_code
_entity_poly.pdbx_strand_id
1 'polypeptide(L)'
;MNSKALTARFALVVSCALMTVAPAQARYLQCVPFAREVSGIEIRGNANTWWGQAAGRYERGHVPVEGAVMAFKATRGMPIGHVAMVSRVVSDREVLLTHANWSRRGGIERDVRAIDVSPAGDWSAVRVWYAGNGDLGTSSYPLAGFIYPDKAPAPEVEAPLAPMTIATTAAAPVAGALPIDGD
;
A
#
# COMPACT_ATOMS: atom_id res chain seq x y z
N MET A 1 -42.76 34.40 52.87
CA MET A 1 -42.03 33.48 51.97
C MET A 1 -43.05 32.60 51.29
N ASN A 2 -43.25 32.76 49.97
CA ASN A 2 -44.30 32.03 49.25
C ASN A 2 -43.65 31.11 48.20
N SER A 3 -43.61 29.83 48.53
CA SER A 3 -42.80 28.75 47.92
C SER A 3 -43.21 28.33 46.50
N LYS A 4 -43.98 29.14 45.78
CA LYS A 4 -44.52 28.79 44.45
C LYS A 4 -43.65 29.23 43.27
N ALA A 5 -42.66 30.11 43.50
CA ALA A 5 -41.80 30.63 42.44
C ALA A 5 -40.53 29.78 42.18
N LEU A 6 -40.19 28.83 43.07
CA LEU A 6 -38.97 28.04 42.95
C LEU A 6 -39.16 26.74 42.15
N THR A 7 -40.41 26.29 41.95
CA THR A 7 -40.70 25.02 41.25
C THR A 7 -40.68 25.15 39.72
N ALA A 8 -40.86 26.36 39.19
CA ALA A 8 -40.96 26.59 37.75
C ALA A 8 -39.61 26.72 37.02
N ARG A 9 -38.50 26.95 37.75
CA ARG A 9 -37.16 27.07 37.14
C ARG A 9 -36.37 25.76 37.11
N PHE A 10 -36.77 24.75 37.88
CA PHE A 10 -36.14 23.43 37.85
C PHE A 10 -36.73 22.47 36.81
N ALA A 11 -37.98 22.70 36.37
CA ALA A 11 -38.64 21.85 35.37
C ALA A 11 -38.19 22.12 33.92
N LEU A 12 -37.61 23.29 33.62
CA LEU A 12 -37.18 23.64 32.25
C LEU A 12 -35.77 23.12 31.92
N VAL A 13 -34.89 22.93 32.91
CA VAL A 13 -33.48 22.58 32.66
C VAL A 13 -33.28 21.07 32.46
N VAL A 14 -34.19 20.23 32.96
CA VAL A 14 -34.09 18.75 32.83
C VAL A 14 -34.66 18.23 31.50
N SER A 15 -35.46 19.03 30.78
CA SER A 15 -36.13 18.58 29.54
C SER A 15 -35.36 18.82 28.24
N CYS A 16 -34.15 19.39 28.28
CA CYS A 16 -33.34 19.66 27.07
C CYS A 16 -32.08 18.79 26.92
N ALA A 17 -31.90 17.76 27.75
CA ALA A 17 -30.73 16.89 27.68
C ALA A 17 -30.97 15.56 26.95
N LEU A 18 -32.04 15.43 26.15
CA LEU A 18 -32.12 14.41 25.11
C LEU A 18 -31.26 14.87 23.92
N MET A 19 -29.94 14.85 24.12
CA MET A 19 -28.99 14.91 23.02
C MET A 19 -29.38 13.79 22.04
N THR A 20 -29.80 14.20 20.85
CA THR A 20 -30.06 13.32 19.73
C THR A 20 -28.73 12.68 19.33
N VAL A 21 -28.44 11.51 19.92
CA VAL A 21 -27.43 10.61 19.37
C VAL A 21 -28.00 10.14 18.04
N ALA A 22 -27.73 10.89 16.98
CA ALA A 22 -28.01 10.44 15.63
C ALA A 22 -27.27 9.11 15.46
N PRO A 23 -27.95 8.02 15.04
CA PRO A 23 -27.26 6.77 14.79
C PRO A 23 -26.16 7.06 13.78
N ALA A 24 -24.91 6.78 14.14
CA ALA A 24 -23.81 6.80 13.20
C ALA A 24 -24.14 5.75 12.13
N GLN A 25 -24.67 6.19 10.99
CA GLN A 25 -24.88 5.30 9.86
C GLN A 25 -23.50 4.82 9.42
N ALA A 26 -23.20 3.56 9.71
CA ALA A 26 -21.95 2.93 9.30
C ALA A 26 -21.88 2.93 7.77
N ARG A 27 -21.15 3.89 7.20
CA ARG A 27 -20.87 3.92 5.77
C ARG A 27 -19.93 2.76 5.48
N TYR A 28 -20.23 1.99 4.44
CA TYR A 28 -19.33 0.93 3.98
C TYR A 28 -17.94 1.49 3.73
N LEU A 29 -16.92 0.79 4.23
CA LEU A 29 -15.54 1.16 4.00
C LEU A 29 -15.27 1.22 2.48
N GLN A 30 -14.64 2.30 2.02
CA GLN A 30 -14.31 2.49 0.61
C GLN A 30 -12.81 2.30 0.41
N CYS A 31 -12.40 2.02 -0.83
CA CYS A 31 -10.99 1.85 -1.17
C CYS A 31 -10.14 3.07 -0.83
N VAL A 32 -10.64 4.27 -1.12
CA VAL A 32 -9.91 5.55 -0.91
C VAL A 32 -9.58 5.79 0.57
N PRO A 33 -10.54 5.88 1.51
CA PRO A 33 -10.22 6.04 2.93
C PRO A 33 -9.29 4.97 3.47
N PHE A 34 -9.52 3.70 3.10
CA PHE A 34 -8.69 2.60 3.56
C PHE A 34 -7.27 2.65 2.99
N ALA A 35 -7.11 2.94 1.70
CA ALA A 35 -5.80 3.11 1.07
C ALA A 35 -4.99 4.22 1.75
N ARG A 36 -5.63 5.34 2.11
CA ARG A 36 -4.95 6.41 2.86
C ARG A 36 -4.47 5.92 4.23
N GLU A 37 -5.33 5.21 4.96
CA GLU A 37 -5.01 4.67 6.28
C GLU A 37 -3.80 3.72 6.24
N VAL A 38 -3.73 2.84 5.24
CA VAL A 38 -2.69 1.82 5.17
C VAL A 38 -1.42 2.25 4.44
N SER A 39 -1.48 3.29 3.58
CA SER A 39 -0.30 3.76 2.81
C SER A 39 0.27 5.09 3.31
N GLY A 40 -0.49 5.88 4.08
CA GLY A 40 -0.10 7.25 4.46
C GLY A 40 -0.27 8.30 3.35
N ILE A 41 -0.73 7.93 2.15
CA ILE A 41 -1.05 8.89 1.08
C ILE A 41 -2.28 9.72 1.47
N GLU A 42 -2.17 11.05 1.41
CA GLU A 42 -3.19 12.02 1.84
C GLU A 42 -3.97 12.62 0.65
N ILE A 43 -4.35 11.78 -0.30
CA ILE A 43 -5.19 12.14 -1.45
C ILE A 43 -6.65 11.78 -1.15
N ARG A 44 -7.60 12.65 -1.51
CA ARG A 44 -9.03 12.48 -1.24
C ARG A 44 -9.84 12.62 -2.53
N GLY A 45 -11.11 12.23 -2.47
CA GLY A 45 -12.01 12.23 -3.62
C GLY A 45 -12.02 10.88 -4.36
N ASN A 46 -12.60 10.86 -5.56
CA ASN A 46 -12.77 9.63 -6.35
C ASN A 46 -11.42 9.02 -6.73
N ALA A 47 -11.34 7.69 -6.71
CA ALA A 47 -10.10 6.96 -6.97
C ALA A 47 -9.50 7.26 -8.35
N ASN A 48 -10.32 7.43 -9.39
CA ASN A 48 -9.87 7.77 -10.74
C ASN A 48 -9.16 9.14 -10.84
N THR A 49 -9.32 10.03 -9.86
CA THR A 49 -8.63 11.33 -9.83
C THR A 49 -7.26 11.26 -9.14
N TRP A 50 -6.96 10.19 -8.40
CA TRP A 50 -5.77 10.11 -7.55
C TRP A 50 -4.47 10.24 -8.36
N TRP A 51 -4.40 9.61 -9.53
CA TRP A 51 -3.23 9.70 -10.39
C TRP A 51 -2.88 11.14 -10.80
N GLY A 52 -3.90 11.93 -11.12
CA GLY A 52 -3.74 13.34 -11.46
C GLY A 52 -3.40 14.18 -10.22
N GLN A 53 -4.12 13.96 -9.12
CA GLN A 53 -3.88 14.67 -7.86
C GLN A 53 -2.49 14.40 -7.25
N ALA A 54 -1.91 13.23 -7.51
CA ALA A 54 -0.58 12.88 -7.05
C ALA A 54 0.52 13.70 -7.75
N ALA A 55 0.28 14.21 -8.97
CA ALA A 55 1.28 14.98 -9.69
C ALA A 55 1.78 16.19 -8.89
N GLY A 56 3.10 16.28 -8.69
CA GLY A 56 3.75 17.34 -7.92
C GLY A 56 3.58 17.24 -6.39
N ARG A 57 2.85 16.24 -5.89
CA ARG A 57 2.65 15.99 -4.45
C ARG A 57 3.26 14.67 -3.98
N TYR A 58 3.23 13.66 -4.85
CA TYR A 58 3.81 12.35 -4.67
C TYR A 58 4.55 11.97 -5.95
N GLU A 59 5.63 11.20 -5.81
CA GLU A 59 6.26 10.61 -6.99
C GLU A 59 5.35 9.52 -7.56
N ARG A 60 5.46 9.31 -8.87
CA ARG A 60 4.61 8.42 -9.65
C ARG A 60 5.46 7.63 -10.63
N GLY A 61 5.12 6.37 -10.84
CA GLY A 61 5.83 5.51 -11.77
C GLY A 61 5.05 4.26 -12.15
N HIS A 62 5.74 3.33 -12.80
CA HIS A 62 5.17 2.05 -13.26
C HIS A 62 5.83 0.84 -12.59
N VAL A 63 6.77 1.08 -11.67
CA VAL A 63 7.44 0.03 -10.90
C VAL A 63 6.67 -0.16 -9.59
N PRO A 64 6.17 -1.37 -9.29
CA PRO A 64 5.53 -1.64 -8.00
C PRO A 64 6.58 -1.66 -6.88
N VAL A 65 6.25 -1.06 -5.75
CA VAL A 65 7.04 -1.15 -4.51
C VAL A 65 6.10 -1.26 -3.32
N GLU A 66 6.55 -1.92 -2.26
CA GLU A 66 5.80 -2.05 -1.02
C GLU A 66 5.37 -0.68 -0.48
N GLY A 67 4.13 -0.56 -0.03
CA GLY A 67 3.51 0.69 0.41
C GLY A 67 2.99 1.58 -0.73
N ALA A 68 3.42 1.38 -1.98
CA ALA A 68 2.92 2.14 -3.12
C ALA A 68 1.42 1.87 -3.34
N VAL A 69 0.68 2.89 -3.78
CA VAL A 69 -0.73 2.75 -4.13
C VAL A 69 -0.88 2.57 -5.63
N MET A 70 -1.34 1.39 -6.02
CA MET A 70 -1.79 1.03 -7.36
C MET A 70 -3.03 1.84 -7.72
N ALA A 71 -2.95 2.70 -8.75
CA ALA A 71 -4.03 3.60 -9.17
C ALA A 71 -4.70 3.12 -10.46
N PHE A 72 -5.94 2.65 -10.35
CA PHE A 72 -6.71 2.11 -11.48
C PHE A 72 -7.37 3.23 -12.29
N LYS A 73 -7.34 3.08 -13.62
CA LYS A 73 -8.10 3.95 -14.52
C LYS A 73 -9.60 3.63 -14.40
N ALA A 74 -10.43 4.65 -14.65
CA ALA A 74 -11.87 4.44 -14.74
C ALA A 74 -12.21 3.54 -15.95
N THR A 75 -13.18 2.65 -15.76
CA THR A 75 -13.75 1.83 -16.84
C THR A 75 -15.28 1.90 -16.78
N ARG A 76 -15.98 1.34 -17.78
CA ARG A 76 -17.44 1.27 -17.76
C ARG A 76 -17.99 0.55 -16.53
N GLY A 77 -17.33 -0.52 -16.07
CA GLY A 77 -17.71 -1.29 -14.88
C GLY A 77 -17.18 -0.71 -13.56
N MET A 78 -16.28 0.28 -13.63
CA MET A 78 -15.63 0.89 -12.46
C MET A 78 -15.40 2.40 -12.72
N PRO A 79 -16.47 3.20 -12.85
CA PRO A 79 -16.38 4.58 -13.34
C PRO A 79 -15.66 5.52 -12.38
N ILE A 80 -15.72 5.24 -11.08
CA ILE A 80 -15.02 6.02 -10.04
C ILE A 80 -13.56 5.60 -9.86
N GLY A 81 -13.07 4.60 -10.61
CA GLY A 81 -11.75 4.00 -10.46
C GLY A 81 -11.63 3.13 -9.21
N HIS A 82 -10.40 2.74 -8.90
CA HIS A 82 -10.04 2.02 -7.68
C HIS A 82 -8.61 2.34 -7.26
N VAL A 83 -8.30 2.12 -6.00
CA VAL A 83 -6.94 2.21 -5.46
C VAL A 83 -6.68 1.05 -4.52
N ALA A 84 -5.46 0.52 -4.55
CA ALA A 84 -5.03 -0.56 -3.68
C ALA A 84 -3.58 -0.38 -3.27
N MET A 85 -3.25 -0.59 -1.99
CA MET A 85 -1.86 -0.52 -1.53
C MET A 85 -1.17 -1.85 -1.81
N VAL A 86 0.06 -1.79 -2.33
CA VAL A 86 0.93 -2.95 -2.53
C VAL A 86 1.52 -3.35 -1.18
N SER A 87 1.09 -4.47 -0.61
CA SER A 87 1.64 -4.96 0.66
C SER A 87 2.93 -5.75 0.49
N ARG A 88 3.15 -6.34 -0.70
CA ARG A 88 4.38 -7.06 -1.03
C ARG A 88 4.61 -7.11 -2.54
N VAL A 89 5.87 -7.03 -2.98
CA VAL A 89 6.25 -7.39 -4.35
C VAL A 89 6.71 -8.85 -4.36
N VAL A 90 6.06 -9.69 -5.17
CA VAL A 90 6.34 -11.14 -5.24
C VAL A 90 7.27 -11.46 -6.41
N SER A 91 7.06 -10.80 -7.54
CA SER A 91 7.89 -10.89 -8.74
C SER A 91 7.67 -9.66 -9.62
N ASP A 92 8.38 -9.57 -10.74
CA ASP A 92 8.20 -8.52 -11.76
C ASP A 92 6.76 -8.39 -12.27
N ARG A 93 5.97 -9.47 -12.14
CA ARG A 93 4.61 -9.57 -12.68
C ARG A 93 3.55 -9.84 -11.62
N GLU A 94 3.92 -9.95 -10.34
CA GLU A 94 2.98 -10.27 -9.27
C GLU A 94 3.25 -9.45 -8.01
N VAL A 95 2.19 -8.87 -7.46
CA VAL A 95 2.18 -8.18 -6.18
C VAL A 95 1.05 -8.70 -5.31
N LEU A 96 1.19 -8.49 -4.00
CA LEU A 96 0.10 -8.64 -3.05
C LEU A 96 -0.48 -7.28 -2.73
N LEU A 97 -1.80 -7.22 -2.60
CA LEU A 97 -2.56 -6.01 -2.35
C LEU A 97 -3.28 -6.07 -1.00
N THR A 98 -3.28 -4.93 -0.32
CA THR A 98 -4.18 -4.64 0.80
C THR A 98 -5.12 -3.51 0.39
N HIS A 99 -6.41 -3.81 0.33
CA HIS A 99 -7.43 -2.87 -0.15
C HIS A 99 -8.83 -3.19 0.39
N ALA A 100 -9.79 -2.31 0.12
CA ALA A 100 -11.17 -2.48 0.54
C ALA A 100 -12.14 -2.26 -0.62
N ASN A 101 -13.36 -2.80 -0.49
CA ASN A 101 -14.47 -2.60 -1.42
C ASN A 101 -14.18 -3.11 -2.85
N TRP A 102 -13.48 -4.24 -2.97
CA TRP A 102 -13.20 -4.91 -4.24
C TRP A 102 -14.14 -6.09 -4.49
N SER A 103 -13.94 -7.24 -3.83
CA SER A 103 -14.78 -8.42 -4.11
C SER A 103 -16.18 -8.32 -3.49
N ARG A 104 -16.28 -7.61 -2.37
CA ARG A 104 -17.53 -7.39 -1.64
C ARG A 104 -17.61 -5.95 -1.16
N ARG A 105 -18.82 -5.40 -1.15
CA ARG A 105 -19.05 -4.02 -0.71
C ARG A 105 -18.58 -3.83 0.73
N GLY A 106 -17.64 -2.93 0.96
CA GLY A 106 -17.06 -2.67 2.27
C GLY A 106 -16.09 -3.73 2.80
N GLY A 107 -15.87 -4.84 2.09
CA GLY A 107 -14.96 -5.90 2.53
C GLY A 107 -13.50 -5.46 2.45
N ILE A 108 -12.69 -5.87 3.43
CA ILE A 108 -11.24 -5.68 3.40
C ILE A 108 -10.59 -6.97 2.94
N GLU A 109 -9.65 -6.84 2.01
CA GLU A 109 -8.81 -7.91 1.48
C GLU A 109 -7.36 -7.55 1.77
N ARG A 110 -6.63 -8.48 2.35
CA ARG A 110 -5.22 -8.34 2.73
C ARG A 110 -4.40 -9.40 2.04
N ASP A 111 -3.25 -8.99 1.54
CA ASP A 111 -2.28 -9.85 0.86
C ASP A 111 -2.88 -10.66 -0.30
N VAL A 112 -3.84 -10.06 -1.02
CA VAL A 112 -4.49 -10.70 -2.17
C VAL A 112 -3.74 -10.41 -3.45
N ARG A 113 -3.68 -11.38 -4.35
CA ARG A 113 -2.83 -11.32 -5.55
C ARG A 113 -3.33 -10.27 -6.55
N ALA A 114 -2.40 -9.59 -7.19
CA ALA A 114 -2.61 -8.91 -8.46
C ALA A 114 -1.46 -9.21 -9.42
N ILE A 115 -1.81 -9.53 -10.66
CA ILE A 115 -0.87 -9.94 -11.70
C ILE A 115 -0.92 -8.94 -12.84
N ASP A 116 0.26 -8.53 -13.30
CA ASP A 116 0.42 -7.80 -14.55
C ASP A 116 0.16 -8.71 -15.75
N VAL A 117 -0.90 -8.40 -16.48
CA VAL A 117 -1.31 -9.09 -17.72
C VAL A 117 -1.08 -8.24 -18.97
N SER A 118 -0.35 -7.12 -18.84
CA SER A 118 0.06 -6.31 -19.98
C SER A 118 0.96 -7.10 -20.93
N PRO A 119 0.84 -6.92 -22.25
CA PRO A 119 1.76 -7.56 -23.21
C PRO A 119 3.21 -7.15 -23.00
N ALA A 120 3.44 -5.90 -22.56
CA ALA A 120 4.77 -5.31 -22.41
C ALA A 120 5.45 -5.57 -21.05
N GLY A 121 4.71 -6.01 -20.03
CA GLY A 121 5.25 -6.12 -18.67
C GLY A 121 5.45 -4.78 -17.98
N ASP A 122 4.64 -3.79 -18.36
CA ASP A 122 4.74 -2.40 -17.91
C ASP A 122 3.65 -2.04 -16.91
N TRP A 123 2.97 -3.05 -16.34
CA TRP A 123 1.85 -2.90 -15.41
C TRP A 123 0.66 -2.11 -15.98
N SER A 124 0.58 -1.88 -17.30
CA SER A 124 -0.52 -1.12 -17.91
C SER A 124 -1.89 -1.81 -17.81
N ALA A 125 -1.92 -3.12 -17.53
CA ALA A 125 -3.14 -3.91 -17.38
C ALA A 125 -2.95 -5.01 -16.32
N VAL A 126 -3.87 -5.11 -15.36
CA VAL A 126 -3.77 -6.06 -14.23
C VAL A 126 -5.02 -6.90 -14.06
N ARG A 127 -4.85 -8.14 -13.58
CA ARG A 127 -5.93 -8.95 -13.01
C ARG A 127 -5.74 -9.04 -11.50
N VAL A 128 -6.81 -8.85 -10.76
CA VAL A 128 -6.79 -8.84 -9.30
C VAL A 128 -7.61 -10.03 -8.79
N TRP A 129 -7.17 -10.61 -7.68
CA TRP A 129 -7.93 -11.60 -6.93
C TRP A 129 -9.39 -11.18 -6.73
N TYR A 130 -10.30 -12.15 -6.76
CA TYR A 130 -11.72 -11.92 -6.54
C TYR A 130 -12.32 -13.05 -5.69
N ALA A 131 -12.90 -12.70 -4.54
CA ALA A 131 -13.42 -13.67 -3.58
C ALA A 131 -14.44 -14.65 -4.17
N GLY A 132 -15.26 -14.20 -5.12
CA GLY A 132 -16.26 -15.06 -5.76
C GLY A 132 -15.65 -16.20 -6.59
N ASN A 133 -14.41 -16.02 -7.07
CA ASN A 133 -13.68 -17.02 -7.84
C ASN A 133 -12.76 -17.87 -6.96
N GLY A 134 -12.42 -17.42 -5.74
CA GLY A 134 -11.36 -18.01 -4.93
C GLY A 134 -9.95 -17.84 -5.52
N ASP A 135 -9.82 -17.06 -6.60
CA ASP A 135 -8.59 -16.82 -7.36
C ASP A 135 -8.74 -15.48 -8.12
N LEU A 136 -7.87 -15.19 -9.07
CA LEU A 136 -7.93 -14.03 -9.95
C LEU A 136 -9.31 -13.87 -10.61
N GLY A 137 -9.82 -12.65 -10.56
CA GLY A 137 -10.98 -12.24 -11.35
C GLY A 137 -10.71 -12.40 -12.85
N THR A 138 -11.77 -12.49 -13.64
CA THR A 138 -11.70 -12.70 -15.10
C THR A 138 -11.40 -11.42 -15.87
N SER A 139 -11.73 -10.26 -15.29
CA SER A 139 -11.54 -8.95 -15.91
C SER A 139 -10.10 -8.48 -15.81
N SER A 140 -9.59 -7.92 -16.92
CA SER A 140 -8.36 -7.13 -16.94
C SER A 140 -8.71 -5.65 -16.75
N TYR A 141 -7.97 -4.97 -15.87
CA TYR A 141 -8.19 -3.57 -15.52
C TYR A 141 -7.01 -2.71 -15.95
N PRO A 142 -7.26 -1.59 -16.64
CA PRO A 142 -6.19 -0.68 -17.03
C PRO A 142 -5.66 0.10 -15.83
N LEU A 143 -4.34 0.19 -15.72
CA LEU A 143 -3.67 0.89 -14.63
C LEU A 143 -3.10 2.22 -15.11
N ALA A 144 -3.12 3.24 -14.25
CA ALA A 144 -2.42 4.50 -14.48
C ALA A 144 -0.95 4.42 -14.03
N GLY A 145 -0.70 3.69 -12.94
CA GLY A 145 0.63 3.42 -12.40
C GLY A 145 0.56 3.25 -10.87
N PHE A 146 1.69 3.53 -10.21
CA PHE A 146 1.87 3.48 -8.78
C PHE A 146 2.17 4.87 -8.22
N ILE A 147 1.52 5.23 -7.13
CA ILE A 147 1.76 6.46 -6.36
C ILE A 147 2.59 6.07 -5.15
N TYR A 148 3.76 6.69 -4.98
CA TYR A 148 4.68 6.36 -3.90
C TYR A 148 4.41 7.24 -2.68
N PRO A 149 4.23 6.67 -1.47
CA PRO A 149 4.06 7.44 -0.24
C PRO A 149 5.34 8.22 0.14
N ASP A 150 6.51 7.67 -0.22
CA ASP A 150 7.83 8.28 -0.12
C ASP A 150 8.37 8.69 -1.51
N LYS A 151 9.68 8.95 -1.62
CA LYS A 151 10.35 9.09 -2.92
C LYS A 151 10.31 7.75 -3.68
N ALA A 152 10.21 7.82 -5.01
CA ALA A 152 10.19 6.67 -5.88
C ALA A 152 11.48 5.85 -5.71
N PRO A 153 11.44 4.56 -6.11
CA PRO A 153 12.64 3.76 -6.18
C PRO A 153 13.63 4.45 -7.12
N ALA A 154 14.88 4.60 -6.68
CA ALA A 154 15.93 4.98 -7.60
C ALA A 154 15.98 3.91 -8.71
N PRO A 155 16.11 4.28 -10.00
CA PRO A 155 16.38 3.27 -11.01
C PRO A 155 17.62 2.51 -10.55
N GLU A 156 17.52 1.18 -10.45
CA GLU A 156 18.67 0.32 -10.25
C GLU A 156 19.60 0.51 -11.45
N VAL A 157 20.51 1.49 -11.34
CA VAL A 157 21.74 1.46 -12.11
C VAL A 157 22.50 0.30 -11.49
N GLU A 158 22.44 -0.85 -12.15
CA GLU A 158 23.25 -2.03 -11.82
C GLU A 158 24.70 -1.56 -11.63
N ALA A 159 25.09 -1.37 -10.37
CA ALA A 159 26.43 -0.93 -10.04
C ALA A 159 27.37 -2.08 -10.46
N PRO A 160 28.43 -1.81 -11.23
CA PRO A 160 29.35 -2.87 -11.63
C PRO A 160 29.88 -3.55 -10.36
N LEU A 161 29.65 -4.86 -10.26
CA LEU A 161 30.13 -5.72 -9.19
C LEU A 161 31.60 -5.37 -8.91
N ALA A 162 31.90 -4.91 -7.70
CA ALA A 162 33.27 -4.66 -7.29
C ALA A 162 34.08 -5.96 -7.47
N PRO A 163 35.30 -5.91 -8.05
CA PRO A 163 36.08 -7.12 -8.24
C PRO A 163 36.39 -7.73 -6.88
N MET A 164 35.93 -8.97 -6.68
CA MET A 164 36.27 -9.77 -5.50
C MET A 164 37.79 -9.91 -5.42
N THR A 165 38.39 -9.36 -4.37
CA THR A 165 39.82 -9.55 -4.09
C THR A 165 40.00 -10.92 -3.46
N ILE A 166 40.60 -11.86 -4.19
CA ILE A 166 40.98 -13.17 -3.65
C ILE A 166 42.22 -12.97 -2.79
N ALA A 167 42.09 -13.13 -1.47
CA ALA A 167 43.23 -13.14 -0.57
C ALA A 167 44.02 -14.44 -0.78
N THR A 168 45.25 -14.32 -1.29
CA THR A 168 46.21 -15.42 -1.33
C THR A 168 46.74 -15.68 0.09
N THR A 169 46.67 -16.92 0.56
CA THR A 169 47.19 -17.32 1.87
C THR A 169 48.72 -17.37 1.81
N ALA A 170 49.37 -16.56 2.65
CA ALA A 170 50.82 -16.55 2.79
C ALA A 170 51.33 -17.87 3.41
N ALA A 171 52.38 -18.44 2.82
CA ALA A 171 53.08 -19.61 3.33
C ALA A 171 53.87 -19.29 4.61
N ALA A 172 53.75 -20.16 5.61
CA ALA A 172 54.52 -20.10 6.86
C ALA A 172 55.92 -20.72 6.68
N PRO A 173 57.02 -20.10 7.18
CA PRO A 173 58.31 -20.75 7.24
C PRO A 173 58.43 -21.58 8.52
N VAL A 174 58.73 -22.88 8.40
CA VAL A 174 59.21 -23.68 9.53
C VAL A 174 60.73 -23.66 9.47
N ALA A 175 61.32 -22.90 10.40
CA ALA A 175 62.75 -22.93 10.66
C ALA A 175 63.09 -24.15 11.55
N GLY A 176 64.08 -24.95 11.17
CA GLY A 176 64.61 -26.00 12.02
C GLY A 176 65.71 -26.83 11.37
N ALA A 177 66.97 -26.49 11.66
CA ALA A 177 68.09 -27.42 11.83
C ALA A 177 69.31 -26.65 12.36
N LEU A 178 69.76 -27.01 13.57
CA LEU A 178 71.00 -26.51 14.20
C LEU A 178 72.22 -27.27 13.65
N PRO A 179 73.42 -26.65 13.60
CA PRO A 179 74.64 -27.34 13.21
C PRO A 179 75.20 -28.18 14.38
N ILE A 180 75.74 -29.35 14.01
CA ILE A 180 76.57 -30.21 14.86
C ILE A 180 78.04 -29.86 14.59
N ASP A 181 78.71 -29.27 15.56
CA ASP A 181 80.17 -29.17 15.58
C ASP A 181 80.74 -30.30 16.45
N GLY A 182 81.74 -30.98 15.92
CA GLY A 182 82.40 -32.11 16.55
C GLY A 182 83.57 -31.70 17.44
N ASP A 183 83.80 -32.54 18.45
CA ASP A 183 85.11 -32.95 19.01
C ASP A 183 84.96 -34.38 19.53
#